data_AF-A0A530BTH4-F1
#
_entry.id   AF-A0A530BTH4-F1
#
_cell.length_a   1.000
_cell.length_b   1.000
_cell.length_c   1.000
_cell.angle_alpha   90.00
_cell.angle_beta   90.00
_cell.angle_gamma   90.00
#
_symmetry.space_group_name_H-M   'P 1'
#
loop_
_entity.id
_entity.type
_entity.pdbx_description
1 polymer ?
#
loop_
_entity_poly.entity_id
_entity_poly.type
_entity_poly.pdbx_seq_one_letter_code
_entity_poly.pdbx_strand_id
1 'polypeptide(L)'
;MPRLRIPSPAGLITFEAAGRHLSFTNAAEELRVSQAAVSSAIKSLEGDLGVELFVRQHKRIVLTEAGQRFYSDVAMGLGHIARSAEAVRRTTEDKHVVLSSSTAFASHWLIPRLPSFRAQRPEIEIRIQTADRDTDLGPDPHLIGIRRGLGD
;
A
#
# COMPACT_ATOMS: atom_id res chain seq x y z
N MET A 1 -15.49 0.04 -23.54
CA MET A 1 -14.52 -0.93 -23.00
C MET A 1 -15.26 -2.20 -22.61
N PRO A 2 -14.75 -3.40 -22.95
CA PRO A 2 -15.38 -4.64 -22.51
C PRO A 2 -15.40 -4.71 -20.98
N ARG A 3 -16.47 -5.28 -20.39
CA ARG A 3 -16.57 -5.50 -18.95
C ARG A 3 -15.42 -6.40 -18.50
N LEU A 4 -14.62 -5.92 -17.55
CA LEU A 4 -13.61 -6.72 -16.87
C LEU A 4 -14.31 -7.88 -16.16
N ARG A 5 -14.10 -9.11 -16.66
CA ARG A 5 -14.66 -10.32 -16.06
C ARG A 5 -13.71 -10.82 -14.98
N ILE A 6 -13.76 -10.17 -13.82
CA ILE A 6 -12.91 -10.46 -12.67
C ILE A 6 -13.74 -11.27 -11.66
N PRO A 7 -13.15 -12.30 -11.01
CA PRO A 7 -13.80 -12.99 -9.90
C PRO A 7 -14.17 -12.04 -8.75
N SER A 8 -14.99 -12.52 -7.81
CA SER A 8 -15.38 -11.71 -6.67
C SER A 8 -14.16 -11.21 -5.87
N PRO A 9 -14.11 -9.93 -5.44
CA PRO A 9 -13.00 -9.41 -4.65
C PRO A 9 -12.74 -10.21 -3.38
N ALA A 10 -13.81 -10.65 -2.71
CA ALA A 10 -13.70 -11.50 -1.52
C ALA A 10 -13.05 -12.86 -1.84
N GLY A 11 -13.37 -13.46 -2.99
CA GLY A 11 -12.72 -14.68 -3.47
C GLY A 11 -11.23 -14.48 -3.73
N LEU A 12 -10.85 -13.36 -4.36
CA LEU A 12 -9.44 -13.03 -4.61
C LEU A 12 -8.64 -12.81 -3.31
N ILE A 13 -9.21 -12.09 -2.34
CA ILE A 13 -8.58 -11.87 -1.03
C ILE A 13 -8.43 -13.21 -0.28
N THR A 14 -9.47 -14.04 -0.29
CA THR A 14 -9.43 -15.37 0.35
C THR A 14 -8.38 -16.28 -0.29
N PHE A 15 -8.29 -16.24 -1.62
CA PHE A 15 -7.29 -16.97 -2.39
C PHE A 15 -5.87 -16.51 -2.10
N GLU A 16 -5.62 -15.20 -2.06
CA GLU A 16 -4.31 -14.66 -1.70
C GLU A 16 -3.88 -15.12 -0.30
N ALA A 17 -4.74 -14.97 0.71
CA ALA A 17 -4.41 -15.39 2.07
C ALA A 17 -4.13 -16.90 2.15
N ALA A 18 -4.98 -17.72 1.52
CA ALA A 18 -4.80 -19.17 1.47
C ALA A 18 -3.52 -19.59 0.73
N GLY A 19 -3.18 -18.93 -0.38
CA GLY A 19 -1.97 -19.17 -1.15
C GLY A 19 -0.71 -18.77 -0.40
N ARG A 20 -0.73 -17.64 0.31
CA ARG A 20 0.39 -17.15 1.12
C ARG A 20 0.69 -18.05 2.31
N HIS A 21 -0.34 -18.53 2.99
CA HIS A 21 -0.18 -19.40 4.17
C HIS A 21 0.01 -20.87 3.83
N LEU A 22 -0.41 -21.30 2.63
CA LEU A 22 -0.56 -22.71 2.28
C LEU A 22 -1.33 -23.49 3.36
N SER A 23 -2.31 -22.83 3.98
CA SER A 23 -3.15 -23.33 5.05
C SER A 23 -4.49 -22.60 5.06
N PHE A 24 -5.59 -23.34 4.88
CA PHE A 24 -6.93 -22.75 4.99
C PHE A 24 -7.28 -22.35 6.43
N THR A 25 -6.69 -23.01 7.44
CA THR A 25 -6.89 -22.64 8.84
C THR A 25 -6.25 -21.29 9.14
N ASN A 26 -4.98 -21.10 8.76
CA ASN A 26 -4.26 -19.85 9.03
C ASN A 26 -4.85 -18.68 8.23
N ALA A 27 -5.29 -18.94 6.99
CA ALA A 27 -6.00 -17.94 6.19
C ALA A 27 -7.34 -17.54 6.85
N ALA A 28 -8.07 -18.49 7.43
CA ALA A 28 -9.31 -18.21 8.14
C ALA A 28 -9.07 -17.37 9.40
N GLU A 29 -8.01 -17.67 10.15
CA GLU A 29 -7.60 -16.87 11.31
C GLU A 29 -7.23 -15.44 10.92
N GLU A 30 -6.43 -15.25 9.87
CA GLU A 30 -6.05 -13.91 9.39
C GLU A 30 -7.28 -13.10 8.97
N LEU A 31 -8.17 -13.72 8.19
CA LEU A 31 -9.36 -13.08 7.65
C LEU A 31 -10.50 -12.99 8.67
N ARG A 32 -10.31 -13.52 9.88
CA ARG A 32 -11.31 -13.58 10.97
C ARG A 32 -12.63 -14.23 10.53
N VAL A 33 -12.54 -15.33 9.80
CA VAL A 33 -13.68 -16.14 9.33
C VAL A 33 -13.49 -17.60 9.73
N SER A 34 -14.48 -18.46 9.46
CA SER A 34 -14.32 -19.90 9.67
C SER A 34 -13.53 -20.56 8.54
N GLN A 35 -12.83 -21.66 8.85
CA GLN A 35 -12.15 -22.46 7.82
C GLN A 35 -13.13 -22.98 6.75
N ALA A 36 -14.37 -23.29 7.14
CA ALA A 36 -15.43 -23.67 6.20
C ALA A 36 -15.78 -22.54 5.22
N ALA A 37 -15.78 -21.28 5.68
CA ALA A 37 -16.01 -20.13 4.81
C ALA A 37 -14.86 -19.96 3.79
N VAL A 38 -13.61 -20.10 4.22
CA VAL A 38 -12.44 -20.09 3.31
C VAL A 38 -12.57 -21.21 2.28
N SER A 39 -12.83 -22.45 2.72
CA SER A 39 -12.96 -23.59 1.82
C SER A 39 -14.08 -23.41 0.79
N SER A 40 -15.22 -22.84 1.20
CA SER A 40 -16.35 -22.57 0.31
C SER A 40 -16.02 -21.48 -0.70
N ALA A 41 -15.38 -20.40 -0.27
CA ALA A 41 -14.96 -19.30 -1.14
C ALA A 41 -13.95 -19.75 -2.20
N ILE A 42 -12.96 -20.56 -1.82
CA ILE A 42 -12.01 -21.16 -2.77
C ILE A 42 -12.74 -22.06 -3.77
N LYS A 43 -13.63 -22.93 -3.31
CA LYS A 43 -14.39 -23.82 -4.20
C LYS A 43 -15.27 -23.03 -5.18
N SER A 44 -15.87 -21.93 -4.74
CA SER A 44 -16.64 -21.04 -5.62
C SER A 44 -15.74 -20.39 -6.68
N LEU A 45 -14.56 -19.91 -6.27
CA LEU A 45 -13.59 -19.31 -7.18
C LEU A 45 -13.07 -20.31 -8.23
N GLU A 46 -12.72 -21.53 -7.80
CA GLU A 46 -12.32 -22.62 -8.69
C GLU A 46 -13.46 -23.01 -9.64
N GLY A 47 -14.70 -23.02 -9.17
CA GLY A 47 -15.90 -23.24 -9.99
C GLY A 47 -16.12 -22.16 -11.05
N ASP A 48 -15.93 -20.88 -10.68
CA ASP A 48 -16.06 -19.74 -11.60
C ASP A 48 -14.96 -19.76 -12.68
N LEU A 49 -13.74 -20.18 -12.32
CA LEU A 49 -12.60 -20.29 -13.24
C LEU A 49 -12.58 -21.60 -14.04
N GLY A 50 -13.28 -22.63 -13.57
CA GLY A 50 -13.28 -23.97 -14.17
C GLY A 50 -11.98 -24.74 -13.98
N VAL A 51 -11.15 -24.37 -13.00
CA VAL A 51 -9.84 -24.99 -12.74
C VAL A 51 -9.55 -25.05 -11.24
N GLU A 52 -8.92 -26.14 -10.79
CA GLU A 52 -8.43 -26.27 -9.42
C GLU A 52 -7.17 -25.40 -9.22
N LEU A 53 -7.18 -24.59 -8.19
CA LEU A 53 -6.07 -23.70 -7.79
C LEU A 53 -5.24 -24.32 -6.66
N PHE A 54 -5.84 -25.22 -5.86
CA PHE A 54 -5.14 -25.96 -4.81
C PHE A 54 -5.24 -27.47 -5.00
N VAL A 55 -4.21 -28.17 -4.54
CA VAL A 55 -4.21 -29.63 -4.43
C VAL A 55 -3.72 -30.04 -3.04
N ARG A 56 -4.24 -31.16 -2.54
CA ARG A 56 -3.75 -31.77 -1.30
C ARG A 56 -2.54 -32.64 -1.60
N GLN A 57 -1.41 -32.32 -0.99
CA GLN A 57 -0.23 -33.18 -0.96
C GLN A 57 0.04 -33.61 0.48
N HIS A 58 -0.15 -34.90 0.75
CA HIS A 58 -0.05 -35.49 2.09
C HIS A 58 -0.95 -34.77 3.10
N LYS A 59 -0.37 -34.04 4.05
CA LYS A 59 -1.05 -33.28 5.11
C LYS A 59 -1.01 -31.76 4.87
N ARG A 60 -0.66 -31.32 3.66
CA ARG A 60 -0.55 -29.90 3.31
C ARG A 60 -1.34 -29.60 2.05
N ILE A 61 -1.82 -28.37 1.95
CA ILE A 61 -2.34 -27.83 0.69
C ILE A 61 -1.20 -27.13 -0.03
N VAL A 62 -1.17 -27.24 -1.35
CA VAL A 62 -0.21 -26.54 -2.20
C VAL A 62 -0.96 -25.98 -3.40
N LEU A 63 -0.41 -24.93 -4.01
CA LEU A 63 -0.95 -24.39 -5.25
C LEU A 63 -0.72 -25.37 -6.40
N THR A 64 -1.69 -25.50 -7.30
CA THR A 64 -1.48 -26.12 -8.62
C THR A 64 -0.63 -25.21 -9.50
N GLU A 65 -0.22 -25.67 -10.68
CA GLU A 65 0.49 -24.80 -11.63
C GLU A 65 -0.36 -23.58 -12.02
N ALA A 66 -1.65 -23.79 -12.29
CA ALA A 66 -2.61 -22.72 -12.54
C ALA A 66 -2.76 -21.80 -11.31
N GLY A 67 -2.85 -22.39 -10.12
CA GLY A 67 -2.86 -21.68 -8.84
C GLY A 67 -1.64 -20.79 -8.65
N GLN A 68 -0.44 -21.27 -8.95
CA GLN A 68 0.79 -20.52 -8.79
C GLN A 68 0.87 -19.31 -9.71
N ARG A 69 0.48 -19.48 -10.99
CA ARG A 69 0.41 -18.38 -11.96
C ARG A 69 -0.61 -17.33 -11.51
N PHE A 70 -1.82 -17.77 -11.19
CA PHE A 70 -2.89 -16.87 -10.79
C PHE A 70 -2.58 -16.16 -9.46
N TYR A 71 -1.95 -16.85 -8.51
CA TYR A 71 -1.52 -16.28 -7.24
C TYR A 71 -0.56 -15.11 -7.43
N SER A 72 0.42 -15.24 -8.34
CA SER A 72 1.37 -14.16 -8.65
C SER A 72 0.66 -12.88 -9.09
N ASP A 73 -0.31 -13.00 -10.01
CA ASP A 73 -1.06 -11.86 -10.53
C ASP A 73 -2.00 -11.25 -9.48
N VAL A 74 -2.70 -12.10 -8.72
CA VAL A 74 -3.62 -11.65 -7.66
C VAL A 74 -2.85 -10.94 -6.54
N ALA A 75 -1.75 -11.52 -6.06
CA ALA A 75 -0.93 -10.92 -5.01
C ALA A 75 -0.34 -9.57 -5.45
N MET A 76 0.12 -9.47 -6.70
CA MET A 76 0.61 -8.21 -7.26
C MET A 76 -0.49 -7.15 -7.32
N GLY A 77 -1.67 -7.50 -7.85
CA GLY A 77 -2.80 -6.59 -8.01
C GLY A 77 -3.34 -6.09 -6.66
N LEU A 78 -3.60 -7.01 -5.72
CA LEU A 78 -4.04 -6.65 -4.37
C LEU A 78 -2.98 -5.83 -3.63
N GLY A 79 -1.71 -6.17 -3.77
CA GLY A 79 -0.61 -5.41 -3.20
C GLY A 79 -0.53 -3.98 -3.75
N HIS A 80 -0.76 -3.80 -5.05
CA HIS A 80 -0.83 -2.46 -5.67
C HIS A 80 -1.99 -1.63 -5.11
N ILE A 81 -3.18 -2.23 -5.02
CA ILE A 81 -4.38 -1.58 -4.44
C ILE A 81 -4.12 -1.20 -2.98
N ALA A 82 -3.51 -2.11 -2.19
CA ALA A 82 -3.21 -1.85 -0.78
C ALA A 82 -2.26 -0.66 -0.61
N ARG A 83 -1.19 -0.58 -1.42
CA ARG A 83 -0.26 0.57 -1.41
C ARG A 83 -0.94 1.86 -1.83
N SER A 84 -1.78 1.83 -2.86
CA SER A 84 -2.53 3.01 -3.29
C SER A 84 -3.51 3.48 -2.22
N ALA A 85 -4.23 2.56 -1.57
CA ALA A 85 -5.15 2.89 -0.49
C ALA A 85 -4.42 3.49 0.72
N GLU A 86 -3.22 2.99 1.02
CA GLU A 86 -2.36 3.55 2.06
C GLU A 86 -1.89 4.97 1.74
N ALA A 87 -1.48 5.23 0.49
CA ALA A 87 -1.14 6.58 0.05
C ALA A 87 -2.32 7.56 0.22
N VAL A 88 -3.53 7.14 -0.15
CA VAL A 88 -4.75 7.95 0.00
C VAL A 88 -5.08 8.23 1.47
N ARG A 89 -4.92 7.24 2.36
CA ARG A 89 -5.09 7.43 3.81
C ARG A 89 -4.11 8.47 4.36
N ARG A 90 -2.84 8.38 3.97
CA ARG A 90 -1.80 9.34 4.38
C ARG A 90 -2.11 10.75 3.92
N THR A 91 -2.59 10.95 2.70
CA THR A 91 -3.04 12.27 2.22
C THR A 91 -4.18 12.86 3.07
N THR A 92 -4.99 12.01 3.70
CA THR A 92 -6.13 12.45 4.54
C THR A 92 -5.71 12.73 5.98
N GLU A 93 -4.74 11.98 6.52
CA GLU A 93 -4.24 12.14 7.89
C GLU A 93 -3.21 13.27 8.02
N ASP A 94 -2.45 13.55 6.96
CA ASP A 94 -1.35 14.51 6.99
C ASP A 94 -1.67 15.76 6.17
N LYS A 95 -2.27 16.77 6.83
CA LYS A 95 -2.20 18.15 6.33
C LYS A 95 -0.86 18.81 6.67
N HIS A 96 0.23 18.05 6.61
CA HIS A 96 1.54 18.56 6.97
C HIS A 96 2.47 18.61 5.76
N VAL A 97 3.34 19.62 5.75
CA VAL A 97 4.38 19.81 4.74
C VAL A 97 5.71 19.82 5.47
N VAL A 98 6.62 18.95 5.05
CA VAL A 98 7.99 18.91 5.57
C VAL A 98 8.89 19.73 4.65
N LEU A 99 9.42 20.85 5.16
CA LEU A 99 10.37 21.68 4.45
C LEU A 99 11.79 21.30 4.86
N SER A 100 12.53 20.67 3.94
CA SER A 100 13.96 20.44 4.10
C SER A 100 14.75 21.60 3.53
N SER A 101 15.56 22.29 4.32
CA SER A 101 16.37 23.42 3.84
C SER A 101 17.74 23.51 4.52
N SER A 102 18.64 24.33 3.99
CA SER A 102 19.88 24.68 4.71
C SER A 102 19.54 25.38 6.03
N THR A 103 20.39 25.19 7.04
CA THR A 103 20.20 25.83 8.36
C THR A 103 20.06 27.35 8.24
N ALA A 104 20.86 28.00 7.40
CA ALA A 104 20.81 29.44 7.17
C ALA A 104 19.49 29.90 6.54
N PHE A 105 18.96 29.15 5.57
CA PHE A 105 17.67 29.49 4.95
C PHE A 105 16.51 29.32 5.95
N ALA A 106 16.52 28.24 6.74
CA ALA A 106 15.52 28.00 7.76
C ALA A 106 15.47 29.15 8.79
N SER A 107 16.62 29.54 9.33
CA SER A 107 16.70 30.55 10.39
C SER A 107 16.46 31.97 9.91
N HIS A 108 17.04 32.35 8.77
CA HIS A 108 17.04 33.76 8.32
C HIS A 108 15.84 34.10 7.43
N TRP A 109 15.20 33.12 6.81
CA TRP A 109 14.12 33.39 5.86
C TRP A 109 12.80 32.70 6.22
N LEU A 110 12.83 31.41 6.55
CA LEU A 110 11.62 30.60 6.73
C LEU A 110 10.93 30.84 8.07
N ILE A 111 11.65 30.68 9.18
CA ILE A 111 11.11 30.85 10.54
C ILE A 111 10.48 32.24 10.74
N PRO A 112 11.09 33.36 10.32
CA PRO A 112 10.48 34.69 10.47
C PRO A 112 9.12 34.86 9.75
N ARG A 113 8.87 34.10 8.69
CA ARG A 113 7.63 34.19 7.87
C ARG A 113 6.54 33.21 8.32
N LEU A 114 6.92 32.21 9.11
CA LEU A 114 6.04 31.14 9.55
C LEU A 114 4.82 31.62 10.35
N PRO A 115 4.92 32.64 11.24
CA PRO A 115 3.75 33.13 11.98
C PRO A 115 2.65 33.69 11.06
N SER A 116 3.02 34.48 10.05
CA SER A 116 2.07 35.06 9.09
C SER A 116 1.42 33.98 8.22
N PHE A 117 2.20 32.99 7.78
CA PHE A 117 1.68 31.85 7.03
C PHE A 117 0.69 31.02 7.87
N ARG A 118 1.05 30.70 9.13
CA ARG A 118 0.17 29.94 10.05
C ARG A 118 -1.14 30.67 10.33
N ALA A 119 -1.13 32.00 10.37
CA ALA A 119 -2.35 32.79 10.53
C ALA A 119 -3.27 32.73 9.28
N GLN A 120 -2.69 32.66 8.08
CA GLN A 120 -3.45 32.60 6.82
C GLN A 120 -3.89 31.18 6.45
N ARG A 121 -3.15 30.16 6.89
CA ARG A 121 -3.35 28.73 6.56
C ARG A 121 -3.22 27.85 7.81
N PRO A 122 -4.10 28.02 8.82
CA PRO A 122 -4.03 27.27 10.08
C PRO A 122 -4.22 25.76 9.91
N GLU A 123 -4.82 25.33 8.79
CA GLU A 123 -5.05 23.94 8.45
C GLU A 123 -3.79 23.19 7.97
N ILE A 124 -2.69 23.90 7.69
CA ILE A 124 -1.44 23.32 7.18
C ILE A 124 -0.40 23.29 8.31
N GLU A 125 0.00 22.09 8.72
CA GLU A 125 1.08 21.89 9.67
C GLU A 125 2.44 21.95 8.94
N ILE A 126 3.27 22.95 9.22
CA ILE A 126 4.63 23.00 8.66
C ILE A 126 5.61 22.38 9.65
N ARG A 127 6.34 21.37 9.17
CA ARG A 127 7.52 20.78 9.83
C ARG A 127 8.78 21.23 9.10
N ILE A 128 9.81 21.62 9.85
CA ILE A 128 11.08 22.08 9.26
C ILE A 128 12.17 21.08 9.64
N GLN A 129 12.89 20.59 8.62
CA GLN A 129 14.10 19.80 8.79
C GLN A 129 15.27 20.58 8.18
N THR A 130 16.39 20.64 8.89
CA THR A 130 17.63 21.21 8.36
C THR A 130 18.57 20.09 7.92
N ALA A 131 19.10 20.20 6.71
CA ALA A 131 20.12 19.30 6.19
C ALA A 131 21.08 20.08 5.30
N ASP A 132 22.38 20.02 5.60
CA ASP A 132 23.42 20.77 4.89
C ASP A 132 23.96 20.03 3.64
N ARG A 133 23.46 18.81 3.38
CA ARG A 133 23.75 18.03 2.16
C ARG A 133 22.48 17.84 1.35
N ASP A 134 22.63 17.55 0.07
CA ASP A 134 21.54 17.04 -0.77
C ASP A 134 21.07 15.72 -0.18
N THR A 135 20.05 15.80 0.66
CA THR A 135 19.33 14.63 1.12
C THR A 135 18.56 14.13 -0.07
N ASP A 136 18.80 12.89 -0.46
CA ASP A 136 17.90 12.16 -1.33
C ASP A 136 16.48 12.37 -0.78
N LEU A 137 15.61 12.99 -1.57
CA LEU A 137 14.23 13.21 -1.18
C LEU A 137 13.64 11.80 -1.12
N GLY A 138 13.65 11.21 0.07
CA GLY A 138 13.19 9.85 0.30
C GLY A 138 11.73 9.70 -0.14
N PRO A 139 11.13 8.51 0.03
CA PRO A 139 9.79 8.21 -0.48
C PRO A 139 8.64 8.98 0.23
N ASP A 140 8.95 10.01 1.02
CA ASP A 140 7.96 10.85 1.71
C ASP A 140 7.39 11.89 0.73
N PRO A 141 6.10 11.75 0.32
CA PRO A 141 5.48 12.68 -0.62
C PRO A 141 5.25 14.08 -0.05
N HIS A 142 5.40 14.27 1.26
CA HIS A 142 5.22 15.58 1.92
C HIS A 142 6.53 16.36 2.07
N LEU A 143 7.66 15.79 1.64
CA LEU A 143 8.99 16.40 1.74
C LEU A 143 9.29 17.31 0.53
N ILE A 144 9.48 18.59 0.80
CA ILE A 144 9.91 19.58 -0.19
C ILE A 144 11.32 20.06 0.17
N GLY A 145 12.27 19.87 -0.76
CA GLY A 145 13.63 20.36 -0.64
C GLY A 145 13.78 21.80 -1.15
N ILE A 146 14.25 22.71 -0.31
CA ILE A 146 14.67 24.07 -0.69
C ILE A 146 16.20 24.11 -0.65
N ARG A 147 16.83 24.28 -1.82
CA ARG A 147 18.28 24.35 -1.98
C ARG A 147 18.66 25.53 -2.85
N ARG A 148 19.92 25.96 -2.73
CA ARG A 148 20.50 26.95 -3.64
C ARG A 148 20.79 26.25 -4.97
N GLY A 149 20.15 26.68 -6.04
CA GLY A 149 20.52 26.24 -7.39
C GLY A 149 21.90 26.77 -7.79
N LEU A 150 22.60 26.01 -8.64
CA LEU A 150 23.91 26.40 -9.19
C LEU A 150 23.80 27.56 -10.19
N GLY A 151 22.61 27.80 -10.74
CA GLY A 151 22.32 28.97 -11.57
C GLY A 151 22.71 28.82 -13.05
N ASP A 152 22.55 27.62 -13.61
CA ASP A 152 22.69 27.36 -15.06
C ASP A 152 21.41 27.73 -15.84
#